data_AF-G6EDE8-F1
#
_entry.id   AF-G6EDE8-F1
#
_cell.length_a   1.000
_cell.length_b   1.000
_cell.length_c   1.000
_cell.angle_alpha   90.00
_cell.angle_beta   90.00
_cell.angle_gamma   90.00
#
_symmetry.space_group_name_H-M   'P 1'
#
loop_
_entity.id
_entity.type
_entity.pdbx_description
1 polymer ?
#
loop_
_entity_poly.entity_id
_entity_poly.type
_entity_poly.pdbx_seq_one_letter_code
_entity_poly.pdbx_strand_id
1 'polypeptide(L)'
;MVNGMSPAQVPHGVPVVAAWSMGIDSTAMIIEWVARGMPLSAVLTADTGTEREETYAFLPLFQQWMDERGIEHHVVRYTPRRFKHWPPYFTLLENCLTNATLPSISFGRHSCSLGPASETVSFARDE
;
A
#
# COMPACT_ATOMS: atom_id res chain seq x y z
N MET A 1 1.49 -0.91 -35.23
CA MET A 1 0.04 -0.68 -35.09
C MET A 1 -0.48 -1.69 -34.08
N VAL A 2 -0.49 -1.31 -32.79
CA VAL A 2 -1.00 -2.20 -31.73
C VAL A 2 -2.51 -1.99 -31.67
N ASN A 3 -3.25 -3.09 -31.81
CA ASN A 3 -4.70 -3.14 -31.89
C ASN A 3 -5.39 -2.36 -30.77
N GLY A 4 -6.45 -1.65 -31.17
CA GLY A 4 -7.32 -0.88 -30.29
C GLY A 4 -7.96 -1.76 -29.24
N MET A 5 -7.50 -1.59 -28.00
CA MET A 5 -8.32 -1.82 -26.83
C MET A 5 -9.06 -0.50 -26.62
N SER A 6 -10.38 -0.47 -26.87
CA SER A 6 -11.20 0.68 -26.49
C SER A 6 -10.89 1.00 -25.03
N PRO A 7 -10.47 2.22 -24.67
CA PRO A 7 -10.28 2.55 -23.27
C PRO A 7 -11.60 2.22 -22.58
N ALA A 8 -11.54 1.37 -21.56
CA ALA A 8 -12.69 1.09 -20.71
C ALA A 8 -13.26 2.46 -20.35
N GLN A 9 -14.50 2.74 -20.75
CA GLN A 9 -15.10 4.07 -20.61
C GLN A 9 -15.14 4.39 -19.12
N VAL A 10 -14.15 5.15 -18.63
CA VAL A 10 -14.16 5.64 -17.25
C VAL A 10 -15.33 6.62 -17.17
N PRO A 11 -16.27 6.44 -16.23
CA PRO A 11 -17.40 7.35 -16.10
C PRO A 11 -16.90 8.79 -15.96
N HIS A 12 -17.27 9.63 -16.92
CA HIS A 12 -16.92 11.05 -16.87
C HIS A 12 -17.59 11.69 -15.64
N GLY A 13 -16.83 12.46 -14.86
CA GLY A 13 -17.33 13.17 -13.69
C GLY A 13 -17.34 12.38 -12.37
N VAL A 14 -16.90 11.12 -12.36
CA VAL A 14 -16.72 10.34 -11.13
C VAL A 14 -15.23 10.34 -10.75
N PRO A 15 -14.84 10.71 -9.52
CA PRO A 15 -13.45 10.67 -9.12
C PRO A 15 -12.93 9.24 -9.09
N VAL A 16 -11.77 9.01 -9.71
CA VAL A 16 -11.05 7.74 -9.66
C VAL A 16 -9.88 7.90 -8.71
N VAL A 17 -9.82 7.06 -7.67
CA VAL A 17 -8.77 7.12 -6.65
C VAL A 17 -8.07 5.78 -6.58
N ALA A 18 -6.74 5.79 -6.65
CA ALA A 18 -5.93 4.58 -6.50
C ALA A 18 -5.38 4.47 -5.07
N ALA A 19 -5.42 3.27 -4.49
CA ALA A 19 -4.67 2.95 -3.29
C ALA A 19 -3.27 2.48 -3.68
N TRP A 20 -2.24 3.15 -3.16
CA TRP A 20 -0.84 2.87 -3.45
C TRP A 20 -0.09 2.51 -2.17
N SER A 21 0.35 1.26 -2.10
CA SER A 21 1.11 0.71 -0.98
C SER A 21 2.62 0.77 -1.18
N MET A 22 3.11 1.53 -2.16
CA MET A 22 4.54 1.60 -2.53
C MET A 22 5.14 0.25 -2.94
N GLY A 23 4.30 -0.72 -3.30
CA GLY A 23 4.69 -2.03 -3.81
C GLY A 23 4.79 -2.06 -5.34
N ILE A 24 5.31 -3.16 -5.87
CA ILE A 24 5.53 -3.34 -7.31
C ILE A 24 4.22 -3.26 -8.10
N ASP A 25 3.20 -4.03 -7.69
CA ASP A 25 1.97 -4.17 -8.46
C ASP A 25 1.14 -2.88 -8.51
N SER A 26 0.97 -2.22 -7.36
CA SER A 26 0.21 -0.96 -7.29
C SER A 26 0.92 0.18 -8.01
N THR A 27 2.26 0.19 -7.99
CA THR A 27 3.07 1.14 -8.77
C THR A 27 2.90 0.88 -10.28
N ALA A 28 3.04 -0.37 -10.72
CA ALA A 28 2.87 -0.74 -12.13
C ALA A 28 1.46 -0.44 -12.64
N MET A 29 0.44 -0.70 -11.82
CA MET A 29 -0.96 -0.36 -12.12
C MET A 29 -1.14 1.14 -12.38
N ILE A 30 -0.59 2.01 -11.51
CA ILE A 30 -0.69 3.47 -11.67
C ILE A 30 0.03 3.93 -12.95
N ILE A 31 1.23 3.43 -13.20
CA ILE A 31 2.01 3.76 -14.40
C ILE A 31 1.21 3.40 -15.66
N GLU A 32 0.66 2.18 -15.71
CA GLU A 32 -0.11 1.70 -16.87
C GLU A 32 -1.43 2.47 -17.03
N TRP A 33 -2.12 2.80 -15.93
CA TRP A 33 -3.35 3.61 -15.97
C TRP A 33 -3.11 4.96 -16.64
N VAL A 34 -2.02 5.62 -16.25
CA VAL A 34 -1.60 6.90 -16.83
C VAL A 34 -1.14 6.72 -18.28
N ALA A 35 -0.40 5.66 -18.60
CA ALA A 35 0.06 5.38 -19.97
C ALA A 35 -1.12 5.18 -20.95
N ARG A 36 -2.26 4.69 -20.47
CA ARG A 36 -3.51 4.58 -21.24
C ARG A 36 -4.29 5.88 -21.39
N GLY A 37 -3.81 6.98 -20.81
CA GLY A 37 -4.51 8.28 -20.82
C GLY A 37 -5.81 8.25 -20.00
N MET A 38 -5.94 7.33 -19.05
CA MET A 38 -7.13 7.24 -18.21
C MET A 38 -7.05 8.29 -17.08
N PRO A 39 -8.16 8.96 -16.74
CA PRO A 39 -8.16 9.97 -15.69
C PRO A 39 -7.92 9.31 -14.32
N LEU A 40 -7.03 9.91 -13.53
CA LEU A 40 -6.75 9.52 -12.14
C LEU A 40 -6.84 10.77 -11.28
N SER A 41 -7.85 10.85 -10.43
CA SER A 41 -8.14 12.04 -9.63
C SER A 41 -7.17 12.19 -8.46
N ALA A 42 -6.86 11.08 -7.78
CA ALA A 42 -5.90 11.08 -6.69
C ALA A 42 -5.29 9.69 -6.45
N VAL A 43 -4.14 9.67 -5.79
CA VAL A 43 -3.50 8.49 -5.22
C VAL A 43 -3.44 8.64 -3.71
N LEU A 44 -3.76 7.57 -2.98
CA LEU A 44 -3.69 7.55 -1.51
C LEU A 44 -2.70 6.49 -1.05
N THR A 45 -1.81 6.87 -0.14
CA THR A 45 -0.90 5.95 0.56
C THR A 45 -1.20 5.95 2.04
N ALA A 46 -1.52 4.77 2.58
CA ALA A 46 -1.68 4.59 4.01
C ALA A 46 -0.32 4.37 4.67
N ASP A 47 0.14 5.35 5.44
CA ASP A 47 1.38 5.25 6.20
C ASP A 47 1.10 4.61 7.57
N THR A 48 1.71 3.45 7.80
CA THR A 48 1.57 2.64 9.00
C THR A 48 2.54 3.02 10.11
N GLY A 49 3.50 3.90 9.82
CA GLY A 49 4.60 4.30 10.70
C GLY A 49 5.69 3.24 10.84
N THR A 50 5.58 2.11 10.15
CA THR A 50 6.47 0.95 10.31
C THR A 50 6.81 0.23 8.99
N GLU A 51 6.69 0.93 7.86
CA GLU A 51 7.20 0.39 6.59
C GLU A 51 8.72 0.24 6.61
N ARG A 52 9.25 -0.50 5.63
CA ARG A 52 10.70 -0.64 5.46
C ARG A 52 11.34 0.68 5.03
N GLU A 53 12.61 0.88 5.38
CA GLU A 53 13.36 2.09 5.01
C GLU A 53 13.41 2.29 3.50
N GLU A 54 13.60 1.22 2.73
CA GLU A 54 13.62 1.27 1.27
C GLU A 54 12.26 1.69 0.69
N THR A 55 11.17 1.30 1.34
CA THR A 55 9.80 1.70 0.96
C THR A 55 9.61 3.20 1.16
N TYR A 56 10.05 3.74 2.30
CA TYR A 56 10.02 5.19 2.52
C TYR A 56 10.97 5.96 1.60
N ALA A 57 12.13 5.40 1.26
CA ALA A 57 13.06 6.01 0.31
C ALA A 57 12.48 6.07 -1.11
N PHE A 58 11.58 5.14 -1.47
CA PHE A 58 10.89 5.13 -2.76
C PHE A 58 9.78 6.20 -2.85
N LEU A 59 9.13 6.52 -1.74
CA LEU A 59 8.04 7.51 -1.67
C LEU A 59 8.35 8.83 -2.42
N PRO A 60 9.45 9.56 -2.13
CA PRO A 60 9.74 10.83 -2.80
C PRO A 60 10.02 10.68 -4.29
N LEU A 61 10.58 9.55 -4.73
CA LEU A 61 10.87 9.29 -6.15
C LEU A 61 9.58 9.16 -6.96
N PHE A 62 8.62 8.40 -6.44
CA PHE A 62 7.35 8.21 -7.13
C PHE A 62 6.41 9.41 -6.98
N GLN A 63 6.48 10.13 -5.85
CA GLN A 63 5.84 11.44 -5.70
C GLN A 63 6.26 12.40 -6.80
N GLN A 64 7.57 12.54 -7.04
CA GLN A 64 8.07 13.40 -8.11
C GLN A 64 7.50 12.97 -9.48
N TRP A 65 7.47 11.67 -9.77
CA TRP A 65 6.89 11.14 -11.00
C TRP A 65 5.40 11.50 -11.16
N MET A 66 4.64 11.48 -10.05
CA MET A 66 3.23 11.88 -9.99
C MET A 66 3.06 13.40 -10.20
N ASP A 67 3.90 14.20 -9.55
CA ASP A 67 3.87 15.68 -9.64
C ASP A 67 4.11 16.17 -11.06
N GLU A 68 5.10 15.57 -11.76
CA GLU A 68 5.40 15.85 -13.18
C GLU A 68 4.20 15.58 -14.11
N ARG A 69 3.22 14.80 -13.65
CA ARG A 69 2.00 14.42 -14.39
C ARG A 69 0.74 15.09 -13.83
N GLY A 70 0.88 15.94 -12.81
CA GLY A 70 -0.25 16.62 -12.17
C GLY A 70 -1.19 15.67 -11.41
N ILE A 71 -0.68 14.54 -10.92
CA ILE A 71 -1.47 13.56 -10.16
C ILE A 71 -1.42 13.94 -8.68
N GLU A 72 -2.59 14.21 -8.11
CA GLU A 72 -2.72 14.51 -6.68
C GLU A 72 -2.40 13.27 -5.84
N HIS A 73 -1.52 13.39 -4.83
CA HIS A 73 -1.17 12.30 -3.93
C HIS A 73 -1.28 12.71 -2.46
N HIS A 74 -1.87 11.84 -1.64
CA HIS A 74 -1.99 12.05 -0.20
C HIS A 74 -1.43 10.87 0.59
N VAL A 75 -0.55 11.19 1.53
CA VAL A 75 -0.16 10.26 2.60
C VAL A 75 -1.16 10.41 3.74
N VAL A 76 -1.92 9.35 3.99
CA VAL A 76 -2.94 9.30 5.05
C VAL A 76 -2.43 8.46 6.22
N ARG A 77 -2.74 8.91 7.45
CA ARG A 77 -2.36 8.21 8.68
C ARG A 77 -3.59 7.93 9.54
N TYR A 78 -3.53 6.83 10.28
CA TYR A 78 -4.56 6.50 11.25
C TYR A 78 -4.61 7.56 12.37
N THR A 79 -5.82 8.02 12.69
CA THR A 79 -6.07 8.91 13.83
C THR A 79 -7.05 8.23 14.79
N PRO A 80 -6.62 7.85 16.01
CA PRO A 80 -7.47 7.14 16.95
C PRO A 80 -8.61 8.04 17.43
N ARG A 81 -9.86 7.61 17.19
CA ARG A 81 -11.08 8.29 17.69
C ARG A 81 -11.77 7.53 18.81
N ARG A 82 -11.73 6.20 18.76
CA ARG A 82 -12.26 5.28 19.79
C ARG A 82 -11.28 4.13 19.90
N PHE A 83 -10.72 3.91 21.09
CA PHE A 83 -9.77 2.84 21.34
C PHE A 83 -10.20 2.06 22.59
N LYS A 84 -9.99 0.75 22.57
CA LYS A 84 -10.38 -0.16 23.65
C LYS A 84 -9.38 -0.14 24.81
N HIS A 85 -8.09 -0.08 24.48
CA HIS A 85 -6.98 -0.15 25.43
C HIS A 85 -6.16 1.13 25.38
N TRP A 86 -5.64 1.56 26.53
CA TRP A 86 -4.83 2.76 26.70
C TRP A 86 -3.33 2.39 26.77
N PRO A 87 -2.42 3.17 26.17
CA PRO A 87 -2.65 4.41 25.41
C PRO A 87 -3.25 4.16 24.01
N PRO A 88 -3.87 5.17 23.36
CA PRO A 88 -4.18 5.06 21.93
C PRO A 88 -2.91 4.76 21.12
N TYR A 89 -3.07 4.00 20.04
CA TYR A 89 -1.99 3.72 19.08
C TYR A 89 -2.17 4.56 17.82
N PHE A 90 -1.05 4.92 17.20
CA PHE A 90 -0.96 5.71 15.98
C PHE A 90 -0.22 4.94 14.87
N THR A 91 0.62 3.97 15.24
CA THR A 91 1.34 3.08 14.32
C THR A 91 0.90 1.61 14.46
N LEU A 92 1.28 0.77 13.49
CA LEU A 92 1.03 -0.68 13.59
C LEU A 92 1.85 -1.35 14.71
N LEU A 93 3.07 -0.88 14.99
CA LEU A 93 3.86 -1.39 16.10
C LEU A 93 3.20 -1.05 17.44
N GLU A 94 2.76 0.20 17.62
CA GLU A 94 2.04 0.61 18.83
C GLU A 94 0.73 -0.14 18.99
N ASN A 95 0.03 -0.47 17.90
CA ASN A 95 -1.17 -1.32 17.95
C ASN A 95 -0.85 -2.68 18.57
N CYS A 96 0.23 -3.33 18.13
CA CYS A 96 0.66 -4.62 18.65
C CYS A 96 1.01 -4.53 20.14
N LEU A 97 1.79 -3.53 20.53
CA LEU A 97 2.22 -3.32 21.92
C LEU A 97 1.04 -3.00 22.84
N THR A 98 0.16 -2.09 22.42
CA THR A 98 -1.01 -1.64 23.21
C THR A 98 -2.01 -2.76 23.44
N ASN A 99 -2.22 -3.62 22.44
CA ASN A 99 -3.19 -4.71 22.54
C ASN A 99 -2.58 -6.03 23.02
N ALA A 100 -1.26 -6.06 23.28
CA ALA A 100 -0.52 -7.29 23.55
C ALA A 100 -0.78 -8.38 22.47
N THR A 101 -0.77 -7.96 21.19
CA THR A 101 -0.99 -8.82 20.03
C THR A 101 0.23 -8.86 19.12
N LEU A 102 0.31 -9.88 18.28
CA LEU A 102 1.25 -9.93 17.16
C LEU A 102 0.53 -9.68 15.83
N PRO A 103 1.24 -9.20 14.79
CA PRO A 103 0.70 -9.15 13.44
C PRO A 103 0.20 -10.53 12.98
N SER A 104 -0.80 -10.56 12.09
CA SER A 104 -1.39 -11.82 11.61
C SER A 104 -0.34 -12.76 10.97
N ILE A 105 0.73 -12.18 10.41
CA ILE A 105 1.87 -12.88 9.84
C ILE A 105 2.58 -13.79 10.83
N SER A 106 2.66 -13.41 12.11
CA SER A 106 3.26 -14.24 13.16
C SER A 106 2.46 -15.52 13.43
N PHE A 107 1.20 -15.58 13.03
CA PHE A 107 0.32 -16.75 13.18
C PHE A 107 0.11 -17.51 11.87
N GLY A 108 0.92 -17.26 10.83
CA GLY A 108 0.79 -17.89 9.52
C GLY A 108 -0.43 -17.42 8.71
N ARG A 109 -1.02 -16.27 9.06
CA ARG A 109 -2.19 -15.71 8.36
C ARG A 109 -1.77 -14.52 7.48
N HIS A 110 -1.82 -14.73 6.17
CA HIS A 110 -1.42 -13.74 5.16
C HIS A 110 -2.43 -13.72 4.00
N SER A 111 -3.58 -13.07 4.18
CA SER A 111 -4.52 -12.87 3.06
C SER A 111 -4.23 -11.59 2.27
N CYS A 112 -3.50 -10.65 2.85
CA CYS A 112 -3.27 -9.29 2.31
C CYS A 112 -1.79 -8.98 2.01
N SER A 113 -0.87 -9.91 2.26
CA SER A 113 0.57 -9.73 2.00
C SER A 113 1.09 -10.91 1.18
N LEU A 114 1.50 -10.65 -0.06
CA LEU A 114 2.36 -11.58 -0.79
C LEU A 114 3.77 -11.42 -0.22
N GLY A 115 4.20 -12.39 0.60
CA GLY A 115 5.61 -12.52 0.93
C GLY A 115 6.40 -12.94 -0.33
N PRO A 116 7.72 -12.68 -0.40
CA PRO A 116 8.56 -13.43 -1.33
C PRO A 116 8.33 -14.93 -1.09
N ALA A 117 8.46 -15.77 -2.12
CA ALA A 117 8.36 -17.21 -1.97
C ALA A 117 9.30 -17.66 -0.85
N SER A 118 8.75 -17.94 0.33
CA SER A 118 9.52 -18.42 1.46
C SER A 118 9.77 -19.90 1.23
N GLU A 119 11.01 -20.29 0.96
CA GLU A 119 11.38 -21.67 1.18
C GLU A 119 11.22 -21.98 2.67
N THR A 120 10.39 -22.97 2.97
CA THR A 120 10.17 -23.44 4.34
C THR A 120 11.49 -24.02 4.86
N VAL A 121 12.20 -23.28 5.70
CA VAL A 121 13.30 -23.85 6.48
C VAL A 121 12.69 -24.59 7.67
N SER A 122 12.61 -25.92 7.54
CA SER A 122 12.24 -26.80 8.65
C SER A 122 13.44 -26.97 9.58
N PHE A 123 13.33 -26.53 10.83
CA PHE A 123 14.26 -26.94 11.88
C PHE A 123 13.91 -28.36 12.31
N ALA A 124 14.91 -29.26 12.29
CA ALA A 124 14.76 -30.57 12.91
C ALA A 124 14.42 -30.38 14.39
N ARG A 125 13.42 -31.11 14.87
CA ARG A 125 13.23 -31.29 16.31
C ARG A 125 14.26 -32.30 16.75
N ASP A 126 15.23 -31.86 17.55
CA ASP A 126 16.07 -32.79 18.30
C ASP A 126 15.19 -33.39 19.41
N GLU A 127 14.96 -34.71 19.33
CA GLU A 127 14.49 -35.53 20.45
C GLU A 127 15.67 -35.86 21.39
#